data_AF-A0A7X7NFH5-F1
#
_entry.id   AF-A0A7X7NFH5-F1
#
_cell.length_a   1.000
_cell.length_b   1.000
_cell.length_c   1.000
_cell.angle_alpha   90.00
_cell.angle_beta   90.00
_cell.angle_gamma   90.00
#
_symmetry.space_group_name_H-M   'P 1'
#
loop_
_entity.id
_entity.type
_entity.pdbx_description
1 polymer ?
#
loop_
_entity_poly.entity_id
_entity_poly.type
_entity_poly.pdbx_seq_one_letter_code
_entity_poly.pdbx_strand_id
1 'polypeptide(L)'
;MNWIKFSALTLLILVVPLSGISCSGESDEAAKKKLEVILEDDLKAILEGIPDTALIEKPYYNLFSYKQYDKGNYSKKAEADFFFMKSVHVKIVRKYRYHRSKRMWERYYNEYGFISEKADSAGDK
;
A
#
# COMPACT_ATOMS: atom_id res chain seq x y z
N MET A 1 -75.28 13.23 14.21
CA MET A 1 -75.07 12.15 15.20
C MET A 1 -74.58 10.92 14.43
N ASN A 2 -73.38 11.01 13.85
CA ASN A 2 -72.10 10.48 14.37
C ASN A 2 -72.16 8.97 14.64
N TRP A 3 -71.56 8.16 13.75
CA TRP A 3 -70.29 7.49 14.05
C TRP A 3 -69.69 6.83 12.80
N ILE A 4 -68.66 7.48 12.26
CA ILE A 4 -67.72 6.91 11.30
C ILE A 4 -66.91 5.86 12.06
N LYS A 5 -67.06 4.59 11.70
CA LYS A 5 -66.21 3.51 12.20
C LYS A 5 -64.84 3.65 11.51
N PHE A 6 -63.90 4.31 12.17
CA PHE A 6 -62.49 4.24 11.82
C PHE A 6 -62.02 2.81 12.10
N SER A 7 -62.00 1.98 11.05
CA SER A 7 -61.34 0.68 11.10
C SER A 7 -59.84 0.91 11.15
N ALA A 8 -59.30 0.86 12.36
CA ALA A 8 -57.88 0.82 12.61
C ALA A 8 -57.33 -0.51 12.07
N LEU A 9 -56.62 -0.45 10.95
CA LEU A 9 -55.62 -1.46 10.62
C LEU A 9 -54.42 -0.80 9.93
N THR A 10 -53.78 0.07 10.72
CA THR A 10 -52.39 -0.08 11.13
C THR A 10 -51.42 -0.69 10.10
N LEU A 11 -50.63 0.22 9.53
CA LEU A 11 -49.19 0.10 9.30
C LEU A 11 -48.73 -0.91 8.22
N LEU A 12 -48.60 -0.37 7.01
CA LEU A 12 -47.76 -0.86 5.93
C LEU A 12 -46.28 -0.92 6.39
N ILE A 13 -45.86 -2.00 7.06
CA ILE A 13 -44.43 -2.27 7.31
C ILE A 13 -43.85 -2.84 6.02
N LEU A 14 -43.39 -1.94 5.16
CA LEU A 14 -42.47 -2.25 4.08
C LEU A 14 -41.16 -2.67 4.74
N VAL A 15 -40.99 -3.98 4.97
CA VAL A 15 -39.70 -4.58 5.32
C VAL A 15 -38.81 -4.42 4.09
N VAL A 16 -38.19 -3.25 3.95
CA VAL A 16 -37.06 -3.08 3.04
C VAL A 16 -35.97 -3.97 3.63
N PRO A 17 -35.54 -5.04 2.93
CA PRO A 17 -34.34 -5.72 3.35
C PRO A 17 -33.23 -4.68 3.24
N LEU A 18 -32.69 -4.24 4.38
CA LEU A 18 -31.40 -3.57 4.43
C LEU A 18 -30.41 -4.60 3.90
N SER A 19 -30.31 -4.67 2.57
CA SER A 19 -29.21 -5.32 1.88
C SER A 19 -27.97 -4.67 2.46
N GLY A 20 -27.32 -5.38 3.37
CA GLY A 20 -26.06 -4.97 3.94
C GLY A 20 -25.15 -4.69 2.77
N ILE A 21 -24.96 -3.40 2.48
CA ILE A 21 -23.87 -2.94 1.66
C ILE A 21 -22.67 -3.27 2.53
N SER A 22 -22.20 -4.51 2.40
CA SER A 22 -20.89 -4.90 2.87
C SER A 22 -19.98 -4.03 2.03
N CYS A 23 -19.68 -2.84 2.55
CA CYS A 23 -18.57 -2.01 2.12
C CYS A 23 -17.32 -2.82 2.42
N SER A 24 -17.12 -3.92 1.67
CA SER A 24 -15.89 -4.67 1.73
C SER A 24 -14.84 -3.71 1.23
N GLY A 25 -13.96 -3.34 2.16
CA GLY A 25 -12.77 -2.58 1.81
C GLY A 25 -11.99 -3.33 0.73
N GLU A 26 -11.15 -2.62 0.00
CA GLU A 26 -10.20 -3.29 -0.90
C GLU A 26 -9.38 -4.32 -0.11
N SER A 27 -9.23 -5.52 -0.70
CA SER A 27 -8.47 -6.60 -0.08
C SER A 27 -6.99 -6.23 0.08
N ASP A 28 -6.29 -6.92 0.96
CA ASP A 28 -4.86 -6.69 1.15
C ASP A 28 -4.05 -7.01 -0.11
N GLU A 29 -4.43 -8.08 -0.81
CA GLU A 29 -3.80 -8.55 -2.04
C GLU A 29 -3.94 -7.53 -3.16
N ALA A 30 -5.12 -6.92 -3.31
CA ALA A 30 -5.36 -5.88 -4.31
C ALA A 30 -4.50 -4.63 -4.02
N ALA A 31 -4.38 -4.24 -2.75
CA ALA A 31 -3.51 -3.13 -2.36
C ALA A 31 -2.03 -3.47 -2.58
N LYS A 32 -1.58 -4.70 -2.30
CA LYS A 32 -0.20 -5.15 -2.57
C LYS A 32 0.15 -5.12 -4.05
N LYS A 33 -0.73 -5.62 -4.93
CA LYS A 33 -0.51 -5.56 -6.38
C LYS A 33 -0.33 -4.12 -6.90
N LYS A 34 -1.11 -3.18 -6.36
CA LYS A 34 -0.92 -1.75 -6.68
C LYS A 34 0.43 -1.22 -6.19
N LEU A 35 0.91 -1.70 -5.04
CA LEU A 35 2.22 -1.32 -4.54
C LEU A 35 3.33 -1.86 -5.44
N GLU A 36 3.24 -3.12 -5.88
CA GLU A 36 4.24 -3.75 -6.78
C GLU A 36 4.44 -2.93 -8.05
N VAL A 37 3.36 -2.51 -8.71
CA VAL A 37 3.43 -1.62 -9.88
C VAL A 37 4.17 -0.32 -9.57
N ILE A 38 3.87 0.29 -8.42
CA ILE A 38 4.53 1.53 -7.97
C ILE A 38 6.02 1.31 -7.69
N LEU A 39 6.39 0.17 -7.11
CA LEU A 39 7.79 -0.17 -6.81
C LEU A 39 8.60 -0.38 -8.10
N GLU A 40 8.00 -1.01 -9.12
CA GLU A 40 8.64 -1.18 -10.42
C GLU A 40 8.84 0.16 -11.14
N ASP A 41 7.82 1.01 -11.16
CA ASP A 41 7.92 2.36 -11.74
C ASP A 41 8.93 3.22 -11.00
N ASP A 42 8.98 3.08 -9.67
CA ASP A 42 9.95 3.75 -8.82
C ASP A 42 11.38 3.32 -9.10
N LEU A 43 11.62 2.02 -9.30
CA LEU A 43 12.93 1.51 -9.68
C LEU A 43 13.34 2.10 -11.04
N LYS A 44 12.46 2.07 -12.06
CA LYS A 44 12.74 2.66 -13.37
C LYS A 44 13.11 4.15 -13.26
N ALA A 45 12.33 4.91 -12.49
CA ALA A 45 12.58 6.34 -12.29
C ALA A 45 13.89 6.62 -11.54
N ILE A 46 14.30 5.73 -10.62
CA ILE A 46 15.60 5.86 -9.92
C ILE A 46 16.77 5.62 -10.89
N LEU A 47 16.62 4.70 -11.84
CA LEU A 47 17.67 4.38 -12.81
C LEU A 47 17.78 5.41 -13.93
N GLU A 48 16.75 6.21 -14.15
CA GLU A 48 16.70 7.21 -15.21
C GLU A 48 17.84 8.23 -15.07
N GLY A 49 18.65 8.37 -16.12
CA GLY A 49 19.78 9.30 -16.16
C GLY A 49 21.06 8.82 -15.46
N ILE A 50 21.08 7.61 -14.90
CA ILE A 50 22.30 7.00 -14.34
C ILE A 50 22.99 6.18 -15.45
N PRO A 51 24.30 6.35 -15.68
CA PRO A 51 25.01 5.56 -16.68
C PRO A 51 25.09 4.08 -16.28
N ASP A 52 24.90 3.17 -17.23
CA ASP A 52 24.95 1.72 -17.02
C ASP A 52 26.26 1.24 -16.36
N THR A 53 27.36 1.95 -16.59
CA THR A 53 28.65 1.66 -15.97
C THR A 53 28.63 1.83 -14.45
N ALA A 54 27.77 2.70 -13.91
CA ALA A 54 27.59 2.93 -12.48
C ALA A 54 26.56 2.00 -11.84
N LEU A 55 25.69 1.36 -12.64
CA LEU A 55 24.61 0.51 -12.15
C LEU A 55 25.07 -0.92 -11.85
N ILE A 56 24.55 -1.55 -10.79
CA ILE A 56 24.72 -3.00 -10.56
C ILE A 56 24.12 -3.81 -11.71
N GLU A 57 24.56 -5.05 -11.88
CA GLU A 57 24.12 -5.90 -13.01
C GLU A 57 22.59 -6.02 -13.07
N LYS A 58 21.95 -6.16 -11.90
CA LYS A 58 20.50 -6.26 -11.78
C LYS A 58 20.02 -5.34 -10.66
N PRO A 59 19.69 -4.07 -10.93
CA PRO A 59 19.07 -3.21 -9.95
C PRO A 59 17.76 -3.81 -9.46
N TYR A 60 17.50 -3.70 -8.16
CA TYR A 60 16.34 -4.32 -7.54
C TYR A 60 15.84 -3.52 -6.36
N TYR A 61 14.64 -3.85 -5.90
CA TYR A 61 14.09 -3.33 -4.66
C TYR A 61 13.77 -4.47 -3.70
N ASN A 62 13.77 -4.17 -2.41
CA ASN A 62 13.31 -5.08 -1.37
C ASN A 62 12.23 -4.39 -0.52
N LEU A 63 11.05 -4.99 -0.48
CA LEU A 63 9.97 -4.58 0.42
C LEU A 63 10.23 -5.11 1.82
N PHE A 64 11.01 -4.38 2.62
CA PHE A 64 11.44 -4.87 3.93
C PHE A 64 10.40 -4.65 5.04
N SER A 65 9.41 -3.78 4.84
CA SER A 65 8.31 -3.61 5.80
C SER A 65 6.96 -3.44 5.12
N TYR A 66 5.96 -4.16 5.62
CA TYR A 66 4.55 -3.99 5.27
C TYR A 66 3.70 -4.13 6.54
N LYS A 67 2.97 -3.07 6.88
CA LYS A 67 2.16 -2.98 8.10
C LYS A 67 0.74 -2.55 7.77
N GLN A 68 -0.23 -3.11 8.48
CA GLN A 68 -1.64 -2.71 8.39
C GLN A 68 -2.05 -1.91 9.63
N TYR A 69 -3.05 -1.06 9.46
CA TYR A 69 -3.65 -0.25 10.53
C TYR A 69 -5.16 -0.42 10.51
N ASP A 70 -5.75 -0.60 11.69
CA ASP A 70 -7.19 -0.79 11.83
C ASP A 70 -7.97 0.53 11.70
N LYS A 71 -7.35 1.65 12.12
CA LYS A 71 -8.01 2.96 12.25
C LYS A 71 -7.23 4.07 11.54
N GLY A 72 -7.93 5.18 11.27
CA GLY A 72 -7.36 6.36 10.64
C GLY A 72 -7.47 6.38 9.11
N ASN A 73 -7.00 7.48 8.51
CA ASN A 73 -7.08 7.74 7.07
C ASN A 73 -6.21 6.78 6.24
N TYR A 74 -5.16 6.25 6.86
CA TYR A 74 -4.24 5.30 6.25
C TYR A 74 -4.48 3.91 6.82
N SER A 75 -4.65 2.93 5.94
CA SER A 75 -4.87 1.55 6.37
C SER A 75 -3.63 0.67 6.26
N LYS A 76 -2.59 1.13 5.57
CA LYS A 76 -1.35 0.38 5.38
C LYS A 76 -0.15 1.31 5.30
N LYS A 77 1.01 0.79 5.66
CA LYS A 77 2.32 1.42 5.48
C LYS A 77 3.28 0.39 4.90
N ALA A 78 4.13 0.85 3.98
CA ALA A 78 5.17 0.04 3.41
C ALA A 78 6.49 0.80 3.39
N GLU A 79 7.60 0.09 3.48
CA GLU A 79 8.95 0.63 3.33
C GLU A 79 9.74 -0.27 2.40
N ALA A 80 10.39 0.33 1.40
CA ALA A 80 11.19 -0.38 0.41
C ALA A 80 12.57 0.25 0.28
N ASP A 81 13.55 -0.63 0.11
CA ASP A 81 14.93 -0.28 -0.19
C ASP A 81 15.20 -0.51 -1.67
N PHE A 82 15.84 0.43 -2.35
CA PHE A 82 16.22 0.34 -3.76
C PHE A 82 17.74 0.28 -3.88
N PHE A 83 18.24 -0.76 -4.54
CA PHE A 83 19.65 -1.06 -4.72
C PHE A 83 20.00 -0.94 -6.20
N PHE A 84 20.93 -0.04 -6.52
CA PHE A 84 21.20 0.30 -7.92
C PHE A 84 22.66 0.63 -8.24
N MET A 85 23.50 1.09 -7.30
CA MET A 85 24.89 1.50 -7.61
C MET A 85 25.94 0.44 -7.30
N LYS A 86 26.94 0.30 -8.18
CA LYS A 86 28.10 -0.61 -8.01
C LYS A 86 29.11 -0.13 -6.97
N SER A 87 29.52 1.14 -7.09
CA SER A 87 30.74 1.64 -6.44
C SER A 87 30.50 2.32 -5.10
N VAL A 88 29.24 2.53 -4.72
CA VAL A 88 28.87 3.15 -3.46
C VAL A 88 27.82 2.29 -2.80
N HIS A 89 28.05 1.95 -1.53
CA HIS A 89 27.11 1.26 -0.66
C HIS A 89 25.93 2.17 -0.28
N VAL A 90 25.19 2.66 -1.28
CA VAL A 90 24.00 3.48 -1.09
C VAL A 90 22.78 2.75 -1.60
N LYS A 91 21.68 2.93 -0.88
CA LYS A 91 20.33 2.56 -1.28
C LYS A 91 19.43 3.77 -1.16
N ILE A 92 18.32 3.77 -1.89
CA ILE A 92 17.23 4.72 -1.62
C ILE A 92 16.22 4.00 -0.72
N VAL A 93 15.87 4.63 0.40
CA VAL A 93 14.80 4.17 1.28
C VAL A 93 13.57 5.01 1.00
N ARG A 94 12.48 4.36 0.58
CA ARG A 94 11.20 5.02 0.28
C ARG A 94 10.09 4.45 1.15
N LYS A 95 9.25 5.35 1.69
CA LYS A 95 8.11 4.95 2.52
C LYS A 95 6.79 5.34 1.85
N TYR A 96 5.85 4.42 1.96
CA TYR A 96 4.54 4.50 1.34
C TYR A 96 3.45 4.36 2.39
N ARG A 97 2.32 5.03 2.18
CA ARG A 97 1.11 4.84 2.98
C ARG A 97 -0.10 4.70 2.08
N TYR A 98 -1.00 3.80 2.43
CA TYR A 98 -2.18 3.50 1.61
C TYR A 98 -3.39 4.24 2.17
N HIS A 99 -3.96 5.12 1.37
CA HIS A 99 -5.10 5.94 1.75
C HIS A 99 -6.40 5.14 1.65
N ARG A 100 -7.11 4.98 2.78
CA ARG A 100 -8.29 4.11 2.90
C ARG A 100 -9.43 4.50 1.97
N SER A 101 -9.81 5.79 1.95
CA SER A 101 -10.91 6.28 1.11
C SER A 101 -10.55 6.37 -0.38
N LYS A 102 -9.34 6.84 -0.71
CA LYS A 102 -8.88 6.98 -2.10
C LYS A 102 -8.42 5.66 -2.74
N ARG A 103 -8.21 4.61 -1.94
CA ARG A 103 -7.73 3.28 -2.38
C ARG A 103 -6.45 3.33 -3.21
N MET A 104 -5.52 4.19 -2.79
CA MET A 104 -4.27 4.46 -3.50
C MET A 104 -3.11 4.54 -2.52
N TRP A 105 -1.93 4.18 -3.01
CA TRP A 105 -0.67 4.44 -2.31
C TRP A 105 -0.20 5.86 -2.59
N GLU A 106 0.46 6.45 -1.60
CA GLU A 106 1.25 7.66 -1.77
C GLU A 106 2.66 7.47 -1.20
N ARG A 107 3.63 8.09 -1.86
CA ARG A 107 5.01 8.24 -1.38
C ARG A 107 5.01 9.42 -0.42
N TYR A 108 5.45 9.22 0.83
CA TYR A 108 5.48 10.31 1.82
C TYR A 108 6.88 10.57 2.39
N TYR A 109 7.86 9.74 2.02
CA TYR A 109 9.22 9.86 2.50
C TYR A 109 10.21 9.22 1.52
N ASN A 110 11.37 9.84 1.36
CA ASN A 110 12.46 9.38 0.50
C ASN A 110 13.81 9.87 1.06
N GLU A 111 14.74 8.96 1.30
CA GLU A 111 16.09 9.28 1.76
C GLU A 111 17.14 8.34 1.14
N TYR A 112 18.41 8.73 1.23
CA TYR A 112 19.52 7.83 0.97
C TYR A 112 19.90 7.11 2.26
N GLY A 113 20.10 5.79 2.18
CA GLY A 113 20.64 4.97 3.25
C GLY A 113 21.95 4.31 2.83
N PHE A 114 22.79 3.96 3.80
CA PHE A 114 24.05 3.25 3.54
C PHE A 114 23.93 1.76 3.86
N ILE A 115 24.54 0.92 3.03
CA ILE A 115 24.61 -0.53 3.23
C ILE A 115 25.81 -0.81 4.13
N SER A 116 25.59 -1.36 5.33
CA SER A 116 26.68 -1.77 6.22
C SER A 116 27.26 -3.10 5.74
N GLU A 117 28.58 -3.20 5.63
CA GLU A 117 29.37 -4.37 5.14
C GLU A 117 29.23 -5.67 5.97
N LYS A 118 28.27 -5.78 6.91
CA LYS A 118 28.17 -6.92 7.84
C LYS A 118 27.39 -8.13 7.32
N ALA A 119 27.04 -8.19 6.04
CA ALA A 119 26.16 -9.23 5.50
C ALA A 119 26.88 -10.41 4.80
N ASP A 120 28.21 -10.35 4.58
CA ASP A 120 28.90 -11.34 3.74
C ASP A 120 29.75 -12.37 4.52
N SER A 121 29.70 -12.39 5.85
CA SER A 121 30.48 -13.36 6.67
C SER A 121 29.66 -14.56 7.19
N ALA A 122 28.52 -14.87 6.59
CA ALA A 122 27.69 -16.02 6.98
C ALA A 122 27.42 -16.92 5.77
N GLY A 123 28.49 -17.48 5.19
CA GLY A 123 28.38 -18.36 4.04
C GLY A 123 29.68 -19.04 3.65
N ASP A 124 30.46 -19.52 4.62
CA ASP A 124 31.46 -20.55 4.36
C ASP A 124 31.69 -21.40 5.62
N LYS A 125 30.95 -22.49 5.72
CA LYS A 125 31.28 -23.71 6.46
C LYS A 125 30.57 -24.89 5.82
#